data_AF-A0A0W1G733-F1
#
_entry.id   AF-A0A0W1G733-F1
#
_cell.length_a   1.000
_cell.length_b   1.000
_cell.length_c   1.000
_cell.angle_alpha   90.00
_cell.angle_beta   90.00
_cell.angle_gamma   90.00
#
_symmetry.space_group_name_H-M   'P 1'
#
loop_
_entity.id
_entity.type
_entity.pdbx_description
1 polymer ?
#
loop_
_entity_poly.entity_id
_entity_poly.type
_entity_poly.pdbx_seq_one_letter_code
_entity_poly.pdbx_strand_id
1 'polypeptide(L)'
;MGGWTKDGQHRATHVFEAAAWFRAIKPVCRCGHSATFNPYGIWWRFECRMWDGNLVKACQKFWCVRCGARTGKRVRPVRIELVDPSPDDIALPMPEEREWKRALSRFRA
;
A
#
# COMPACT_ATOMS: atom_id res chain seq x y z
N MET A 1 -9.96 1.96 -14.63
CA MET A 1 -8.76 2.23 -15.43
C MET A 1 -8.00 3.36 -14.78
N GLY A 2 -6.79 3.10 -14.26
CA GLY A 2 -5.94 4.11 -13.64
C GLY A 2 -5.46 5.14 -14.66
N GLY A 3 -5.45 6.41 -14.27
CA GLY A 3 -4.94 7.51 -15.10
C GLY A 3 -3.41 7.63 -15.05
N TRP A 4 -2.87 8.51 -15.87
CA TRP A 4 -1.44 8.87 -15.87
C TRP A 4 -1.18 10.02 -14.89
N THR A 5 -0.07 9.99 -14.16
CA THR A 5 0.44 11.17 -13.44
C THR A 5 1.05 12.16 -14.44
N LYS A 6 1.26 13.42 -14.03
CA LYS A 6 1.90 14.45 -14.87
C LYS A 6 3.32 14.05 -15.30
N ASP A 7 3.94 13.15 -14.56
CA ASP A 7 5.28 12.62 -14.81
C ASP A 7 5.27 11.34 -15.68
N GLY A 8 4.11 10.99 -16.27
CA GLY A 8 3.96 9.82 -17.15
C GLY A 8 3.91 8.47 -16.42
N GLN A 9 3.77 8.45 -15.09
CA GLN A 9 3.67 7.21 -14.33
C GLN A 9 2.21 6.76 -14.21
N HIS A 10 1.98 5.45 -14.17
CA HIS A 10 0.65 4.93 -13.90
C HIS A 10 0.22 5.29 -12.46
N ARG A 11 -0.93 5.96 -12.32
CA ARG A 11 -1.47 6.35 -11.02
C ARG A 11 -2.26 5.21 -10.41
N ALA A 12 -1.65 4.49 -9.47
CA ALA A 12 -2.36 3.40 -8.80
C ALA A 12 -3.50 3.98 -7.97
N THR A 13 -4.66 3.37 -8.11
CA THR A 13 -5.88 3.66 -7.36
C THR A 13 -6.17 2.56 -6.34
N HIS A 14 -5.56 1.39 -6.53
CA HIS A 14 -5.67 0.24 -5.63
C HIS A 14 -4.28 -0.26 -5.18
N VAL A 15 -4.24 -0.92 -4.01
CA VAL A 15 -3.03 -1.56 -3.47
C VAL A 15 -2.48 -2.62 -4.42
N PHE A 16 -3.36 -3.38 -5.09
CA PHE A 16 -2.93 -4.35 -6.10
C PHE A 16 -2.23 -3.70 -7.29
N GLU A 17 -2.76 -2.59 -7.83
CA GLU A 17 -2.12 -1.86 -8.93
C GLU A 17 -0.72 -1.35 -8.52
N ALA A 18 -0.59 -0.86 -7.28
CA ALA A 18 0.72 -0.50 -6.73
C ALA A 18 1.67 -1.70 -6.71
N ALA A 19 1.20 -2.88 -6.34
CA ALA A 19 2.02 -4.10 -6.38
C ALA A 19 2.37 -4.53 -7.81
N ALA A 20 1.41 -4.46 -8.75
CA ALA A 20 1.60 -4.84 -10.15
C ALA A 20 2.62 -3.93 -10.85
N TRP A 21 2.69 -2.65 -10.46
CA TRP A 21 3.65 -1.68 -10.98
C TRP A 21 4.88 -1.50 -10.08
N PHE A 22 5.06 -2.37 -9.09
CA PHE A 22 6.19 -2.34 -8.16
C PHE A 22 6.41 -0.96 -7.52
N ARG A 23 5.33 -0.35 -7.01
CA ARG A 23 5.34 0.90 -6.24
C ARG A 23 5.08 0.61 -4.76
N ALA A 24 5.99 1.05 -3.91
CA ALA A 24 5.83 0.92 -2.46
C ALA A 24 4.71 1.82 -1.93
N ILE A 25 3.98 1.30 -0.94
CA ILE A 25 2.89 2.03 -0.27
C ILE A 25 3.49 2.82 0.89
N LYS A 26 3.34 4.14 0.88
CA LYS A 26 3.85 5.04 1.92
C LYS A 26 2.71 5.83 2.58
N PRO A 27 2.10 5.33 3.66
CA PRO A 27 1.13 6.10 4.42
C PRO A 27 1.80 7.27 5.14
N VAL A 28 1.27 8.47 4.98
CA VAL A 28 1.80 9.70 5.59
C VAL A 28 0.84 10.21 6.65
N CYS A 29 1.31 10.30 7.89
CA CYS A 29 0.56 10.86 9.00
C CYS A 29 0.55 12.39 8.98
N ARG A 30 -0.47 13.00 9.59
CA ARG A 30 -0.53 14.45 9.84
C ARG A 30 0.67 14.97 10.63
N CYS A 31 1.28 14.15 11.49
CA CYS A 31 2.48 14.53 12.24
C CYS A 31 3.78 14.47 11.42
N GLY A 32 3.71 14.15 10.12
CA GLY A 32 4.86 14.00 9.23
C GLY A 32 5.50 12.61 9.26
N HIS A 33 5.15 11.73 10.21
CA HIS A 33 5.66 10.37 10.23
C HIS A 33 5.12 9.55 9.04
N SER A 34 6.02 8.84 8.35
CA SER A 34 5.70 7.89 7.30
C SER A 34 6.60 6.66 7.40
N ALA A 35 6.13 5.56 6.82
CA ALA A 35 6.93 4.37 6.57
C ALA A 35 6.53 3.80 5.20
N THR A 36 7.46 3.12 4.53
CA THR A 36 7.22 2.43 3.27
C THR A 36 6.99 0.94 3.52
N PHE A 37 6.10 0.34 2.74
CA PHE A 37 5.78 -1.08 2.82
C PHE A 37 6.07 -1.75 1.50
N ASN A 38 6.62 -2.96 1.57
CA ASN A 38 6.85 -3.77 0.39
C ASN A 38 5.52 -3.97 -0.37
N PRO A 39 5.46 -3.66 -1.68
CA PRO A 39 4.22 -3.69 -2.46
C PRO A 39 3.49 -5.04 -2.43
N TYR A 40 4.23 -6.14 -2.56
CA TYR A 40 3.66 -7.48 -2.65
C TYR A 40 3.14 -7.94 -1.30
N GLY A 41 3.93 -7.75 -0.23
CA GLY A 41 3.54 -8.15 1.11
C GLY A 41 2.33 -7.36 1.63
N ILE A 42 2.24 -6.06 1.33
CA ILE A 42 1.08 -5.26 1.75
C ILE A 42 -0.18 -5.64 0.96
N TRP A 43 -0.06 -5.87 -0.34
CA TRP A 43 -1.17 -6.39 -1.14
C TRP A 43 -1.67 -7.72 -0.58
N TRP A 44 -0.77 -8.67 -0.33
CA TRP A 44 -1.14 -9.99 0.18
C TRP A 44 -1.87 -9.91 1.52
N ARG A 45 -1.41 -9.03 2.42
CA ARG A 45 -2.09 -8.78 3.69
C ARG A 45 -3.53 -8.27 3.50
N PHE A 46 -3.77 -7.43 2.50
CA PHE A 46 -5.12 -6.95 2.17
C PHE A 46 -6.00 -8.09 1.65
N GLU A 47 -5.48 -8.95 0.78
CA GLU A 47 -6.18 -10.13 0.26
C GLU A 47 -6.55 -11.11 1.39
N CYS A 48 -5.59 -11.51 2.23
CA CYS A 48 -5.85 -12.44 3.34
C CYS A 48 -6.89 -11.91 4.33
N ARG A 49 -7.03 -10.60 4.44
CA ARG A 49 -7.99 -9.95 5.34
C ARG A 49 -9.29 -9.53 4.65
N MET A 50 -9.41 -9.79 3.35
CA MET A 50 -10.53 -9.35 2.51
C MET A 50 -10.80 -7.84 2.69
N TRP A 51 -9.74 -7.04 2.79
CA TRP A 51 -9.86 -5.60 2.91
C TRP A 51 -9.99 -4.96 1.54
N ASP A 52 -10.79 -3.90 1.47
CA ASP A 52 -10.91 -3.11 0.26
C ASP A 52 -9.56 -2.46 -0.08
N GLY A 53 -9.03 -2.83 -1.24
CA GLY A 53 -7.73 -2.39 -1.74
C GLY A 53 -7.72 -0.99 -2.32
N ASN A 54 -8.85 -0.28 -2.43
CA ASN A 54 -8.86 1.11 -2.89
C ASN A 54 -7.99 1.98 -1.96
N LEU A 55 -7.05 2.77 -2.49
CA LEU A 55 -6.06 3.48 -1.68
C LEU A 55 -6.69 4.43 -0.64
N VAL A 56 -7.85 5.03 -0.93
CA VAL A 56 -8.56 5.89 0.02
C VAL A 56 -9.06 5.08 1.23
N LYS A 57 -9.61 3.89 0.99
CA LYS A 57 -10.08 2.98 2.04
C LYS A 57 -8.92 2.26 2.73
N ALA A 58 -7.88 1.90 1.99
CA ALA A 58 -6.65 1.32 2.51
C ALA A 58 -5.98 2.23 3.54
N CYS A 59 -6.00 3.55 3.32
CA CYS A 59 -5.50 4.55 4.27
C CYS A 59 -6.10 4.39 5.68
N GLN A 60 -7.35 3.91 5.78
CA GLN A 60 -8.05 3.70 7.06
C GLN A 60 -7.57 2.46 7.82
N LYS A 61 -6.77 1.58 7.18
CA LYS A 61 -6.22 0.36 7.78
C LYS A 61 -4.85 0.57 8.41
N PHE A 62 -4.25 1.73 8.22
CA PHE A 62 -2.97 2.12 8.82
C PHE A 62 -3.18 3.01 10.05
N TRP A 63 -2.20 3.01 10.96
CA TRP A 63 -2.14 3.94 12.08
C TRP A 63 -0.70 4.37 12.36
N CYS A 64 -0.54 5.58 12.86
CA CYS A 64 0.76 6.13 13.19
C CYS A 64 1.22 5.67 14.58
N VAL A 65 2.31 4.90 14.61
CA VAL A 65 2.92 4.43 15.86
C VAL A 65 3.45 5.57 16.71
N ARG A 66 4.04 6.62 16.11
CA ARG A 66 4.52 7.81 16.85
C ARG A 66 3.39 8.56 17.55
N CYS A 67 2.27 8.80 16.86
CA CYS A 67 1.10 9.43 17.47
C CYS A 67 0.47 8.55 18.54
N GLY A 68 0.45 7.22 18.33
CA GLY A 68 0.00 6.26 19.33
C GLY A 68 0.84 6.32 20.59
N ALA A 69 2.17 6.33 20.47
CA ALA A 69 3.08 6.45 21.61
C ALA A 69 2.91 7.80 22.35
N ARG A 70 2.68 8.91 21.63
CA ARG A 70 2.54 10.24 22.24
C ARG A 70 1.17 10.48 22.89
N THR A 71 0.09 9.97 22.31
CA THR A 71 -1.29 10.35 22.69
C THR A 71 -2.13 9.21 23.22
N GLY A 72 -1.65 7.96 23.14
CA GLY A 72 -2.40 6.74 23.46
C GLY A 72 -3.49 6.38 22.45
N LYS A 73 -3.66 7.16 21.37
CA LYS A 73 -4.75 6.99 20.38
C LYS A 73 -4.22 6.53 19.03
N ARG A 74 -4.98 5.68 18.35
CA ARG A 74 -4.70 5.28 16.95
C ARG A 74 -5.04 6.43 16.01
N VAL A 75 -4.02 7.17 15.57
CA VAL A 75 -4.16 8.23 14.57
C VAL A 75 -3.97 7.66 13.18
N ARG A 76 -4.96 7.84 12.30
CA ARG A 76 -4.90 7.37 10.91
C ARG A 76 -4.05 8.31 10.05
N PRO A 77 -3.30 7.79 9.07
CA PRO A 77 -2.66 8.61 8.06
C PRO A 77 -3.67 9.46 7.28
N VAL A 78 -3.21 10.59 6.74
CA VAL A 78 -4.06 11.52 5.97
C VAL A 78 -4.04 11.22 4.48
N ARG A 79 -2.99 10.56 3.99
CA ARG A 79 -2.83 10.16 2.59
C ARG A 79 -1.88 8.99 2.46
N ILE A 80 -1.95 8.31 1.32
CA ILE A 80 -0.96 7.34 0.86
C ILE A 80 -0.21 7.95 -0.33
N GLU A 81 1.11 7.91 -0.26
CA GLU A 81 2.00 8.17 -1.40
C GLU A 81 2.44 6.83 -2.01
N LEU A 82 2.74 6.86 -3.30
CA LEU A 82 3.34 5.74 -4.03
C LEU A 82 4.78 6.14 -4.38
N VAL A 83 5.74 5.37 -3.92
CA VAL A 83 7.17 5.67 -4.08
C VAL A 83 7.91 4.47 -4.68
N ASP A 84 9.14 4.70 -5.12
CA ASP A 84 10.04 3.61 -5.51
C ASP A 84 10.34 2.73 -4.31
N PRO A 85 10.21 1.39 -4.43
CA PRO A 85 10.56 0.47 -3.35
C PRO A 85 12.03 0.57 -2.95
N SER A 86 12.29 0.32 -1.67
CA SER A 86 13.63 0.36 -1.07
C SER A 86 13.88 -0.91 -0.22
N PRO A 87 15.14 -1.32 -0.02
CA PRO A 87 15.47 -2.38 0.94
C PRO A 87 14.99 -2.11 2.38
N ASP A 88 14.77 -0.84 2.74
CA ASP A 88 14.27 -0.43 4.06
C ASP A 88 12.74 -0.55 4.21
N ASP A 89 12.05 -0.99 3.15
CA ASP A 89 10.61 -1.18 3.17
C ASP A 89 10.22 -2.22 4.22
N ILE A 90 9.15 -1.93 4.96
CA ILE A 90 8.59 -2.87 5.92
C ILE A 90 8.12 -4.12 5.16
N ALA A 91 8.84 -5.22 5.39
CA ALA A 91 8.52 -6.52 4.85
C ALA A 91 7.30 -7.11 5.60
N LEU A 92 6.34 -7.60 4.83
CA LEU A 92 5.19 -8.36 5.30
C LEU A 92 5.28 -9.77 4.68
N PRO A 93 4.52 -10.76 5.21
CA PRO A 93 4.45 -12.07 4.59
C PRO A 93 4.18 -11.94 3.10
N MET A 94 5.04 -12.54 2.29
CA MET A 94 4.92 -12.50 0.84
C MET A 94 3.82 -13.47 0.38
N PRO A 95 3.10 -13.14 -0.70
CA PRO A 95 2.21 -14.11 -1.32
C PRO A 95 3.00 -15.29 -1.87
N GLU A 96 2.40 -16.47 -1.89
CA GLU A 96 2.94 -17.56 -2.71
C GLU A 96 2.90 -17.17 -4.18
N GLU A 97 3.87 -17.66 -4.95
CA GLU A 97 4.00 -17.33 -6.38
C GLU A 97 2.72 -17.68 -7.16
N ARG A 98 2.06 -18.77 -6.80
CA ARG A 98 0.79 -19.20 -7.40
C ARG A 98 -0.32 -18.17 -7.22
N GLU A 99 -0.48 -17.63 -6.00
CA GLU A 99 -1.51 -16.65 -5.69
C GLU A 99 -1.24 -15.32 -6.39
N TRP A 100 0.03 -14.90 -6.45
CA TRP A 100 0.42 -13.72 -7.22
C TRP A 100 0.10 -13.87 -8.71
N LYS A 101 0.47 -15.00 -9.32
CA LYS A 101 0.16 -15.29 -10.73
C LYS A 101 -1.34 -15.32 -11.00
N ARG A 102 -2.13 -15.87 -10.09
CA ARG A 102 -3.61 -15.89 -10.18
C ARG A 102 -4.19 -14.48 -10.17
N ALA A 103 -3.72 -13.61 -9.27
CA ALA A 103 -4.17 -12.23 -9.19
C ALA A 103 -3.77 -11.42 -10.44
N LEU A 104 -2.54 -11.57 -10.93
CA LEU A 104 -2.08 -10.95 -12.16
C LEU A 104 -2.91 -11.37 -13.38
N SER A 105 -3.26 -12.66 -13.48
CA SER A 105 -4.12 -13.16 -14.57
C SER A 105 -5.48 -12.46 -14.57
N ARG A 106 -6.12 -12.34 -13.40
CA ARG A 106 -7.41 -11.65 -13.25
C ARG A 106 -7.36 -10.15 -13.59
N PHE A 107 -6.20 -9.52 -13.44
CA PHE A 107 -6.03 -8.11 -13.76
C PHE A 107 -5.82 -7.84 -15.25
N ARG A 108 -5.27 -8.81 -15.98
CA ARG A 108 -4.99 -8.69 -17.42
C ARG A 108 -6.17 -9.11 -18.31
N ALA A 109 -7.09 -9.91 -17.77
CA ALA A 109 -8.32 -10.34 -18.44
C ALA A 109 -9.35 -9.21 -18.49
#